data_AF-A0A5Q2N520-F1
#
_entry.id   AF-A0A5Q2N520-F1
#
_cell.length_a   1.000
_cell.length_b   1.000
_cell.length_c   1.000
_cell.angle_alpha   90.00
_cell.angle_beta   90.00
_cell.angle_gamma   90.00
#
_symmetry.space_group_name_H-M   'P 1'
#
loop_
_entity.id
_entity.type
_entity.pdbx_description
1 polymer ?
#
loop_
_entity_poly.entity_id
_entity_poly.type
_entity_poly.pdbx_seq_one_letter_code
_entity_poly.pdbx_strand_id
1 'polypeptide(L)'
;MIALKKTSKASFLSLKSLLFFLLVFLFLLASIPPYLQQRQLVQEAETLQAEIEVLRQERMKLEQHKAWLSTDEYVEQVARQQLGLVRPGEVVIIRARDDMR
;
A
#
# COMPACT_ATOMS: atom_id res chain seq x y z
N MET A 1 -72.69 -17.96 -40.46
CA MET A 1 -71.85 -16.74 -40.47
C MET A 1 -71.00 -16.77 -39.20
N ILE A 2 -69.72 -17.17 -39.29
CA ILE A 2 -68.82 -17.25 -38.12
C ILE A 2 -67.91 -16.03 -38.18
N ALA A 3 -68.15 -15.05 -37.32
CA ALA A 3 -67.34 -13.85 -37.23
C ALA A 3 -66.01 -14.17 -36.54
N LEU A 4 -64.91 -14.05 -37.28
CA LEU A 4 -63.55 -14.29 -36.81
C LEU A 4 -63.06 -13.17 -35.89
N LYS A 5 -62.94 -13.54 -34.61
CA LYS A 5 -62.01 -13.10 -33.55
C LYS A 5 -61.18 -11.83 -33.84
N LYS A 6 -61.60 -10.73 -33.22
CA LYS A 6 -60.88 -9.45 -33.09
C LYS A 6 -59.58 -9.65 -32.30
N THR A 7 -58.42 -9.54 -32.97
CA THR A 7 -57.11 -9.57 -32.32
C THR A 7 -56.87 -8.25 -31.59
N SER A 8 -56.91 -8.30 -30.25
CA SER A 8 -56.88 -7.11 -29.41
C SER A 8 -55.47 -6.54 -29.33
N LYS A 9 -55.31 -5.27 -29.74
CA LYS A 9 -54.09 -4.47 -29.56
C LYS A 9 -53.58 -4.45 -28.11
N ALA A 10 -54.44 -4.79 -27.14
CA ALA A 10 -54.12 -4.97 -25.73
C ALA A 10 -53.01 -6.01 -25.47
N SER A 11 -52.93 -7.08 -26.27
CA SER A 11 -51.84 -8.08 -26.18
C SER A 11 -50.47 -7.52 -26.60
N PHE A 12 -50.45 -6.55 -27.50
CA PHE A 12 -49.21 -5.95 -28.00
C PHE A 12 -48.70 -4.86 -27.06
N LEU A 13 -49.61 -4.10 -26.42
CA LEU A 13 -49.25 -3.16 -25.35
C LEU A 13 -48.77 -3.89 -24.10
N SER A 14 -49.38 -5.02 -23.74
CA SER A 14 -48.90 -5.84 -22.60
C SER A 14 -47.55 -6.49 -22.87
N LEU A 15 -47.27 -6.91 -24.11
CA LEU A 15 -45.96 -7.48 -24.48
C LEU A 15 -44.84 -6.42 -24.48
N LYS A 16 -45.09 -5.22 -25.01
CA LYS A 16 -44.13 -4.11 -24.96
C LYS A 16 -43.87 -3.65 -23.53
N SER A 17 -44.92 -3.57 -22.72
CA SER A 17 -44.81 -3.26 -21.28
C SER A 17 -43.97 -4.32 -20.56
N LEU A 18 -44.23 -5.61 -20.80
CA LEU A 18 -43.47 -6.71 -20.23
C LEU A 18 -41.99 -6.67 -20.64
N LEU A 19 -41.71 -6.39 -21.92
CA LEU A 19 -40.34 -6.24 -22.42
C LEU A 19 -39.64 -5.04 -21.78
N PHE A 20 -40.36 -3.92 -21.60
CA PHE A 20 -39.84 -2.74 -20.91
C PHE A 20 -39.52 -3.04 -19.45
N PHE A 21 -40.42 -3.69 -18.70
CA PHE A 21 -40.17 -4.10 -17.33
C PHE A 21 -39.02 -5.11 -17.22
N LEU A 22 -38.91 -6.05 -18.16
CA LEU A 22 -37.79 -6.99 -18.22
C LEU A 22 -36.46 -6.25 -18.43
N LEU A 23 -36.44 -5.25 -19.31
CA LEU A 23 -35.23 -4.47 -19.62
C LEU A 23 -34.82 -3.58 -18.44
N VAL A 24 -35.79 -2.96 -17.76
CA VAL A 24 -35.56 -2.23 -16.50
C VAL A 24 -35.06 -3.16 -15.40
N PHE A 25 -35.63 -4.36 -15.28
CA PHE A 25 -35.21 -5.35 -14.28
C PHE A 25 -33.78 -5.85 -14.53
N LEU A 26 -33.42 -6.13 -15.79
CA LEU A 26 -32.05 -6.48 -16.19
C LEU A 26 -31.07 -5.32 -15.95
N PHE A 27 -31.49 -4.08 -16.22
CA PHE A 27 -30.69 -2.88 -15.95
C PHE A 27 -30.44 -2.69 -14.45
N LEU A 28 -31.45 -2.92 -13.60
CA LEU A 28 -31.31 -2.89 -12.14
C LEU A 28 -30.37 -4.00 -11.65
N LEU A 29 -30.52 -5.22 -12.13
CA LEU A 29 -29.60 -6.34 -11.82
C LEU A 29 -28.15 -6.05 -12.23
N ALA A 30 -27.95 -5.45 -13.41
CA ALA A 30 -26.62 -5.05 -13.89
C ALA A 30 -26.02 -3.85 -13.14
N SER A 31 -26.86 -3.02 -12.50
CA SER A 31 -26.43 -1.83 -11.76
C SER A 31 -26.10 -2.12 -10.29
N ILE A 32 -26.46 -3.29 -9.76
CA ILE A 32 -26.25 -3.65 -8.34
C ILE A 32 -24.76 -3.89 -7.97
N PRO A 33 -23.89 -4.47 -8.81
CA PRO A 33 -22.51 -4.71 -8.41
C PRO A 33 -21.56 -3.71 -9.10
N PRO A 34 -21.23 -2.57 -8.45
CA PRO A 34 -19.80 -2.29 -8.22
C PRO A 34 -19.48 -1.49 -6.95
N TYR A 35 -20.46 -1.17 -6.09
CA TYR A 35 -20.21 -0.22 -4.99
C TYR A 35 -19.30 -0.78 -3.89
N LEU A 36 -19.42 -2.08 -3.58
CA LEU A 36 -18.59 -2.72 -2.56
C LEU A 36 -17.16 -2.97 -3.05
N GLN A 37 -17.00 -3.34 -4.32
CA GLN A 37 -15.70 -3.58 -4.92
C GLN A 37 -14.89 -2.28 -5.05
N GLN A 38 -15.55 -1.17 -5.39
CA GLN A 38 -14.89 0.14 -5.43
C GLN A 38 -14.39 0.59 -4.06
N ARG A 39 -15.16 0.35 -2.97
CA ARG A 39 -14.71 0.69 -1.61
C ARG A 39 -13.52 -0.15 -1.16
N GLN A 40 -13.53 -1.45 -1.44
CA GLN A 40 -12.40 -2.33 -1.11
C GLN A 40 -11.14 -1.89 -1.86
N LEU A 41 -11.25 -1.60 -3.15
CA LEU A 41 -10.11 -1.11 -3.95
C LEU A 41 -9.57 0.23 -3.47
N VAL A 42 -10.43 1.16 -3.03
CA VAL A 42 -10.00 2.44 -2.46
C VAL A 42 -9.27 2.22 -1.14
N GLN A 43 -9.80 1.38 -0.25
CA GLN A 43 -9.15 1.07 1.02
C GLN A 43 -7.79 0.39 0.80
N GLU A 44 -7.73 -0.59 -0.11
CA GLU A 44 -6.48 -1.26 -0.47
C GLU A 44 -5.45 -0.27 -1.02
N ALA A 45 -5.87 0.63 -1.92
CA ALA A 45 -5.00 1.69 -2.44
C ALA A 45 -4.48 2.62 -1.34
N GLU A 46 -5.32 3.03 -0.40
CA GLU A 46 -4.91 3.86 0.75
C GLU A 46 -3.90 3.11 1.64
N THR A 47 -4.14 1.81 1.91
CA THR A 47 -3.21 1.01 2.72
C THR A 47 -1.86 0.83 2.05
N LEU A 48 -1.84 0.56 0.75
CA LEU A 48 -0.61 0.41 -0.03
C LEU A 48 0.16 1.73 -0.12
N GLN A 49 -0.54 2.86 -0.25
CA GLN A 49 0.10 4.18 -0.23
C GLN A 49 0.75 4.47 1.12
N ALA A 50 0.10 4.14 2.23
CA ALA A 50 0.68 4.29 3.56
C ALA A 50 1.93 3.40 3.74
N GLU A 51 1.89 2.16 3.27
CA GLU A 51 3.04 1.24 3.31
C GLU A 51 4.23 1.75 2.48
N ILE A 52 3.97 2.26 1.28
CA ILE A 52 4.99 2.88 0.43
C ILE A 52 5.68 4.04 1.16
N GLU A 53 4.91 4.89 1.85
CA GLU A 53 5.50 6.03 2.54
C GLU A 53 6.36 5.59 3.74
N VAL A 54 5.90 4.59 4.51
CA VAL A 54 6.71 4.00 5.60
C VAL A 54 8.03 3.44 5.06
N LEU A 55 7.97 2.63 3.99
CA LEU A 55 9.15 2.04 3.36
C LEU A 55 10.09 3.11 2.78
N ARG A 56 9.54 4.21 2.24
CA ARG A 56 10.34 5.34 1.74
C ARG A 56 11.12 6.01 2.88
N GLN A 57 10.47 6.24 4.02
CA GLN A 57 11.12 6.83 5.20
C GLN A 57 12.20 5.90 5.77
N GLU A 58 11.93 4.59 5.83
CA GLU A 58 12.91 3.60 6.25
C GLU A 58 14.12 3.55 5.32
N ARG A 59 13.89 3.53 4.01
CA ARG A 59 14.96 3.62 3.01
C ARG A 59 15.82 4.85 3.21
N MET A 60 15.20 6.03 3.41
CA MET A 60 15.96 7.26 3.64
C MET A 60 16.87 7.18 4.88
N LYS A 61 16.36 6.62 5.98
CA LYS A 61 17.15 6.42 7.20
C LYS A 61 18.32 5.46 6.97
N LEU A 62 18.09 4.37 6.24
CA LEU A 62 19.13 3.40 5.91
C LEU A 62 20.21 4.01 5.02
N GLU A 63 19.85 4.82 4.02
CA GLU A 63 20.82 5.51 3.17
C GLU A 63 21.65 6.54 3.95
N GLN A 64 21.03 7.29 4.87
CA GLN A 64 21.76 8.20 5.76
C GLN A 64 22.73 7.44 6.67
N HIS A 65 22.29 6.32 7.24
CA HIS A 65 23.15 5.48 8.08
C HIS A 65 24.32 4.91 7.27
N LYS A 66 24.06 4.40 6.07
CA LYS A 66 25.09 3.89 5.16
C LYS A 66 26.10 4.98 4.78
N ALA A 67 25.63 6.19 4.50
CA ALA A 67 26.49 7.33 4.23
C ALA A 67 27.40 7.64 5.42
N TRP A 68 26.84 7.68 6.64
CA TRP A 68 27.61 7.88 7.87
C TRP A 68 28.65 6.77 8.11
N LEU A 69 28.29 5.50 7.92
CA LEU A 69 29.22 4.37 8.02
C LEU A 69 30.38 4.45 7.01
N SER A 70 30.20 5.19 5.92
CA SER A 70 31.23 5.38 4.89
C SER A 70 32.12 6.61 5.15
N THR A 71 31.90 7.33 6.26
CA THR A 71 32.72 8.51 6.60
C THR A 71 34.03 8.12 7.26
N ASP A 72 35.06 8.96 7.06
CA ASP A 72 36.35 8.83 7.73
C ASP A 72 36.22 8.89 9.25
N GLU A 73 35.26 9.67 9.77
CA GLU A 73 34.98 9.76 11.21
C GLU A 73 34.55 8.40 11.80
N TYR A 74 33.67 7.68 11.09
CA TYR A 74 33.26 6.34 11.51
C TYR A 74 34.41 5.34 11.40
N VAL A 75 35.18 5.39 10.31
CA VAL A 75 36.37 4.53 10.13
C VAL A 75 37.38 4.77 11.24
N GLU A 76 37.64 6.03 11.59
CA GLU A 76 38.51 6.42 12.69
C GLU A 76 37.97 5.90 14.02
N GLN A 77 36.67 6.08 14.30
CA GLN A 77 36.03 5.59 15.52
C GLN A 77 36.22 4.08 15.68
N VAL A 78 36.01 3.30 14.61
CA VAL A 78 36.23 1.84 14.63
C VAL A 78 37.72 1.52 14.82
N ALA A 79 38.62 2.21 14.13
CA ALA A 79 40.06 2.01 14.29
C ALA A 79 40.52 2.28 15.73
N ARG A 80 39.99 3.33 16.38
CA ARG A 80 40.26 3.63 17.79
C ARG A 80 39.78 2.54 18.73
N GLN A 81 38.60 1.99 18.49
CA GLN A 81 38.03 0.91 19.30
C GLN A 81 38.77 -0.42 19.12
N GLN A 82 39.11 -0.78 17.88
CA GLN A 82 39.68 -2.08 17.54
C GLN A 82 41.20 -2.15 17.72
N LEU A 83 41.90 -1.03 17.44
CA LEU A 83 43.35 -0.97 17.44
C LEU A 83 43.91 -0.19 18.65
N GLY A 84 43.04 0.31 19.54
CA GLY A 84 43.44 1.10 20.71
C GLY A 84 44.10 2.45 20.35
N LEU A 85 43.81 2.98 19.16
CA LEU A 85 44.38 4.23 18.68
C LEU A 85 43.72 5.45 19.37
N VAL A 86 44.48 6.53 19.49
CA VAL A 86 44.02 7.82 20.02
C VAL A 86 44.40 8.95 19.07
N ARG A 87 43.62 10.04 19.09
CA ARG A 87 43.90 11.22 18.27
C ARG A 87 45.14 11.95 18.76
N PRO A 88 45.85 12.67 17.86
CA PRO A 88 46.87 13.62 18.28
C PRO A 88 46.33 14.60 19.32
N GLY A 89 46.94 14.63 20.51
CA GLY A 89 46.54 15.49 21.63
C GLY A 89 45.65 14.83 22.69
N GLU A 90 45.25 13.56 22.53
CA GLU A 90 44.53 12.80 23.55
C GLU A 90 45.48 12.08 24.52
N VAL A 91 45.10 12.00 25.80
CA VAL A 91 45.87 11.30 26.85
C VAL A 91 45.21 9.96 27.17
N VAL A 92 45.94 8.86 27.00
CA VAL A 92 45.48 7.52 27.37
C VAL A 92 45.60 7.35 28.89
N ILE A 93 44.48 7.09 29.58
CA ILE A 93 44.46 6.76 31.01
C ILE A 93 44.30 5.24 31.13
N ILE A 94 45.37 4.54 31.46
CA ILE A 94 45.34 3.12 31.83
C ILE A 94 45.27 2.97 33.35
N ARG A 95 44.47 2.02 33.84
CA ARG A 95 44.45 1.66 35.26
C ARG A 95 45.73 0.87 35.56
N ALA A 96 46.57 1.36 36.47
CA ALA A 96 47.89 0.79 36.79
C ALA A 96 47.89 -0.56 37.55
N ARG A 97 46.88 -1.42 37.36
CA ARG A 97 46.79 -2.73 38.03
C ARG A 97 45.87 -3.67 37.28
N ASP A 98 46.41 -4.49 36.37
CA ASP A 98 45.73 -5.68 35.82
C ASP A 98 46.72 -6.76 35.28
N ASP A 99 48.00 -6.70 35.64
CA ASP A 99 49.09 -7.55 35.13
C ASP A 99 49.78 -8.44 36.20
N MET A 100 49.23 -8.53 37.42
CA MET A 100 49.71 -9.46 38.46
C MET A 100 48.70 -10.57 38.77
N ARG A 101 48.54 -11.52 37.85
CA ARG A 101 48.17 -12.93 38.12
C ARG A 101 48.79 -13.85 37.09
#